data_AF-A0A084WDN3-F1
#
_entry.id   AF-A0A084WDN3-F1
#
_cell.length_a   1.000
_cell.length_b   1.000
_cell.length_c   1.000
_cell.angle_alpha   90.00
_cell.angle_beta   90.00
_cell.angle_gamma   90.00
#
_symmetry.space_group_name_H-M   'P 1'
#
loop_
_entity.id
_entity.type
_entity.pdbx_description
1 polymer ?
#
loop_
_entity_poly.entity_id
_entity_poly.type
_entity_poly.pdbx_seq_one_letter_code
_entity_poly.pdbx_strand_id
1 'polypeptide(L)'
;MFCAGGTPGASACKGDSGGGLFFKISNTWYIRGIVTFIPTLDVNGEDQCDNSKYVVFTDVAEFRTWLSQFISLEAFVDNTVNKDTICNAANRFDHRYLFVGHESGISRVTMNGVQISTVISNSGVRGLDCDCVEGRIYWINLADKQILSTNYDGSDQSHFIASANLPADLTVDWISRRLFWVDVKEKTVENRMFQSRWNRSPNTDRLELEIHTTNRLTQPLESSATSMW
;
A
#
# COMPACT_ATOMS: atom_id res chain seq x y z
N MET A 1 6.19 19.64 -0.46
CA MET A 1 6.60 18.82 0.70
C MET A 1 6.57 19.68 1.95
N PHE A 2 6.32 19.10 3.11
CA PHE A 2 6.37 19.79 4.40
C PHE A 2 6.90 18.84 5.50
N CYS A 3 7.46 19.40 6.56
CA CYS A 3 7.92 18.64 7.71
C CYS A 3 6.84 18.66 8.80
N ALA A 4 6.60 17.52 9.45
CA ALA A 4 5.71 17.45 10.60
C ALA A 4 6.25 16.49 11.67
N GLY A 5 5.88 16.79 12.92
CA GLY A 5 6.11 15.98 14.10
C GLY A 5 4.97 16.23 15.07
N GLY A 6 4.76 15.31 16.00
CA GLY A 6 3.64 15.38 16.94
C GLY A 6 4.11 15.08 18.35
N THR A 7 3.72 13.92 18.83
CA THR A 7 4.04 13.46 20.19
C THR A 7 5.56 13.22 20.32
N PRO A 8 6.22 13.77 21.35
CA PRO A 8 7.62 13.48 21.62
C PRO A 8 7.86 11.97 21.72
N GLY A 9 8.85 11.47 20.99
CA GLY A 9 9.20 10.04 20.93
C GLY A 9 8.40 9.22 19.93
N ALA A 10 7.37 9.79 19.28
CA ALA A 10 6.64 9.16 18.18
C ALA A 10 7.09 9.75 16.84
N SER A 11 7.57 8.89 15.95
CA SER A 11 7.98 9.24 14.59
C SER A 11 7.65 8.09 13.65
N ALA A 12 7.55 8.40 12.35
CA ALA A 12 7.62 7.37 11.32
C ALA A 12 8.99 6.67 11.38
N CYS A 13 9.04 5.42 10.95
CA CYS A 13 10.23 4.60 10.91
C CYS A 13 10.28 3.71 9.66
N LYS A 14 11.31 2.85 9.56
CA LYS A 14 11.50 1.92 8.43
C LYS A 14 10.22 1.11 8.21
N GLY A 15 9.66 1.22 7.00
CA GLY A 15 8.38 0.59 6.62
C GLY A 15 7.17 1.52 6.59
N ASP A 16 7.30 2.76 7.09
CA ASP A 16 6.22 3.75 7.09
C ASP A 16 6.23 4.66 5.85
N SER A 17 7.26 4.58 5.00
CA SER A 17 7.33 5.33 3.75
C SER A 17 6.11 5.05 2.88
N GLY A 18 5.51 6.08 2.27
CA GLY A 18 4.24 5.95 1.56
C GLY A 18 3.00 5.98 2.48
N GLY A 19 3.16 5.86 3.80
CA GLY A 19 2.08 5.98 4.77
C GLY A 19 1.44 7.38 4.80
N GLY A 20 0.15 7.45 5.10
CA GLY A 20 -0.61 8.71 5.12
C GLY A 20 -0.54 9.45 6.46
N LEU A 21 -0.45 10.78 6.40
CA LEU A 21 -0.77 11.68 7.51
C LEU A 21 -2.21 12.15 7.37
N PHE A 22 -3.06 11.76 8.33
CA PHE A 22 -4.49 12.02 8.30
C PHE A 22 -4.92 13.01 9.38
N PHE A 23 -5.88 13.86 9.04
CA PHE A 23 -6.54 14.79 9.97
C PHE A 23 -8.04 14.53 9.99
N LYS A 24 -8.62 14.47 11.20
CA LYS A 24 -10.07 14.37 11.38
C LYS A 24 -10.67 15.76 11.45
N ILE A 25 -11.52 16.10 10.48
CA ILE A 25 -12.25 17.38 10.41
C ILE A 25 -13.73 17.06 10.27
N SER A 26 -14.57 17.58 11.16
CA SER A 26 -16.04 17.40 11.13
C SER A 26 -16.47 15.94 10.95
N ASN A 27 -15.79 15.02 11.67
CA ASN A 27 -15.99 13.57 11.63
C ASN A 27 -15.51 12.83 10.35
N THR A 28 -14.85 13.52 9.43
CA THR A 28 -14.26 12.93 8.22
C THR A 28 -12.74 12.95 8.31
N TRP A 29 -12.10 11.86 7.89
CA TRP A 29 -10.64 11.78 7.81
C TRP A 29 -10.15 12.25 6.45
N TYR A 30 -9.18 13.16 6.46
CA TYR A 30 -8.55 13.70 5.25
C TYR A 30 -7.08 13.35 5.25
N ILE A 31 -6.58 12.78 4.16
CA ILE A 31 -5.14 12.65 3.93
C ILE A 31 -4.56 14.02 3.55
N ARG A 32 -3.45 14.39 4.17
CA ARG A 32 -2.73 15.65 3.90
C ARG A 32 -1.29 15.40 3.49
N GLY A 33 -0.64 14.45 4.13
CA GLY A 33 0.76 14.12 3.89
C GLY A 33 0.92 12.67 3.47
N ILE A 34 1.97 12.38 2.69
CA ILE A 34 2.47 11.02 2.45
C ILE A 34 3.91 10.98 2.94
N VAL A 35 4.25 10.08 3.87
CA VAL A 35 5.60 9.92 4.41
C VAL A 35 6.57 9.69 3.25
N THR A 36 7.59 10.55 3.14
CA THR A 36 8.54 10.52 2.02
C THR A 36 9.97 10.34 2.51
N PHE A 37 10.35 11.03 3.59
CA PHE A 37 11.67 10.89 4.18
C PHE A 37 11.58 10.87 5.70
N ILE A 38 12.32 9.94 6.29
CA ILE A 38 12.36 9.67 7.72
C ILE A 38 13.82 9.85 8.16
N PRO A 39 14.10 10.81 9.04
CA PRO A 39 15.45 11.01 9.56
C PRO A 39 15.96 9.78 10.32
N THR A 40 17.24 9.47 10.15
CA THR A 40 17.93 8.40 10.88
C THR A 40 19.13 8.94 11.66
N LEU A 41 19.49 8.22 12.70
CA LEU A 41 20.74 8.35 13.45
C LEU A 41 21.55 7.09 13.23
N ASP A 42 22.86 7.26 13.01
CA ASP A 42 23.80 6.14 13.04
C ASP A 42 24.05 5.77 14.51
N VAL A 43 23.63 4.56 14.89
CA VAL A 43 23.89 3.96 16.19
C VAL A 43 24.68 2.68 15.96
N ASN A 44 25.99 2.73 16.24
CA ASN A 44 26.91 1.60 16.08
C ASN A 44 27.00 1.03 14.66
N GLY A 45 26.87 1.87 13.63
CA GLY A 45 26.88 1.46 12.22
C GLY A 45 25.51 0.99 11.72
N GLU A 46 24.46 1.10 12.53
CA GLU A 46 23.09 0.82 12.13
C GLU A 46 22.25 2.10 12.10
N ASP A 47 21.59 2.34 10.96
CA ASP A 47 20.61 3.42 10.84
C ASP A 47 19.37 3.12 11.70
N GLN A 48 19.20 3.85 12.80
CA GLN A 48 18.00 3.83 13.62
C GLN A 48 17.16 5.08 13.37
N CYS A 49 15.84 4.98 13.50
CA CYS A 49 14.94 6.10 13.25
C CYS A 49 15.13 7.20 14.31
N ASP A 50 15.35 8.44 13.86
CA ASP A 50 15.54 9.59 14.76
C ASP A 50 14.19 10.19 15.14
N ASN A 51 13.65 9.73 16.28
CA ASN A 51 12.37 10.24 16.80
C ASN A 51 12.45 11.66 17.41
N SER A 52 13.63 12.30 17.40
CA SER A 52 13.80 13.71 17.80
C SER A 52 13.60 14.70 16.64
N LYS A 53 13.51 14.20 15.40
CA LYS A 53 13.42 15.02 14.19
C LYS A 53 12.05 14.95 13.55
N TYR A 54 11.79 15.92 12.68
CA TYR A 54 10.56 15.96 11.90
C TYR A 54 10.62 15.00 10.71
N VAL A 55 9.52 14.28 10.47
CA VAL A 55 9.31 13.48 9.27
C VAL A 55 8.93 14.40 8.12
N VAL A 56 9.41 14.10 6.91
CA VAL A 56 9.09 14.86 5.69
C VAL A 56 7.97 14.16 4.95
N PHE A 57 6.95 14.94 4.62
CA PHE A 57 5.76 14.50 3.91
C PHE A 57 5.65 15.18 2.54
N THR A 58 5.23 14.40 1.55
CA THR A 58 4.69 14.94 0.30
C THR A 58 3.33 15.59 0.60
N ASP A 59 3.12 16.79 0.07
CA ASP A 59 1.87 17.53 0.30
C ASP A 59 0.81 17.11 -0.70
N VAL A 60 -0.15 16.30 -0.26
CA VAL A 60 -1.19 15.76 -1.13
C VAL A 60 -2.07 16.86 -1.72
N ALA A 61 -2.24 17.98 -1.02
CA ALA A 61 -3.10 19.05 -1.51
C ALA A 61 -2.55 19.74 -2.76
N GLU A 62 -1.22 19.81 -2.90
CA GLU A 62 -0.55 20.35 -4.09
C GLU A 62 -0.86 19.51 -5.35
N PHE A 63 -1.15 18.22 -5.18
CA PHE A 63 -1.45 17.30 -6.28
C PHE A 63 -2.95 17.10 -6.50
N ARG A 64 -3.83 17.75 -5.74
CA ARG A 64 -5.28 17.51 -5.80
C ARG A 64 -5.86 17.68 -7.21
N THR A 65 -5.45 18.72 -7.94
CA THR A 65 -5.94 18.98 -9.31
C THR A 65 -5.52 17.88 -10.27
N TRP A 66 -4.25 17.47 -10.21
CA TRP A 66 -3.76 16.34 -11.00
C TRP A 66 -4.49 15.04 -10.64
N LEU A 67 -4.57 14.72 -9.35
CA LEU A 67 -5.28 13.53 -8.86
C LEU A 67 -6.72 13.49 -9.38
N SER A 68 -7.45 14.62 -9.32
CA SER A 68 -8.84 14.69 -9.78
C SER A 68 -9.07 14.33 -11.24
N GLN A 69 -8.02 14.29 -12.07
CA GLN A 69 -8.09 13.83 -13.45
C GLN A 69 -8.11 12.29 -13.56
N PHE A 70 -7.63 11.58 -12.54
CA PHE A 70 -7.45 10.12 -12.55
C PHE A 70 -8.35 9.38 -11.55
N ILE A 71 -8.74 10.01 -10.45
CA ILE A 71 -9.79 9.49 -9.56
C ILE A 71 -11.16 9.77 -10.20
N SER A 72 -11.58 8.88 -11.09
CA SER A 72 -12.92 8.88 -11.64
C SER A 72 -13.93 8.47 -10.55
N LEU A 73 -14.88 9.37 -10.26
CA LEU A 73 -16.07 9.03 -9.45
C LEU A 73 -17.03 8.08 -10.19
N GLU A 74 -16.74 7.70 -11.44
CA GLU A 74 -17.57 6.76 -12.22
C GLU A 74 -17.54 5.32 -11.66
N ALA A 75 -16.62 4.99 -10.75
CA ALA A 75 -16.67 3.73 -10.00
C ALA A 75 -18.01 3.56 -9.24
N PHE A 76 -18.70 4.65 -8.89
CA PHE A 76 -20.05 4.62 -8.31
C PHE A 76 -21.19 4.44 -9.34
N VAL A 77 -20.93 4.66 -10.63
CA VAL A 77 -21.96 4.69 -11.69
C VAL A 77 -22.29 3.29 -12.21
N ASP A 78 -21.36 2.34 -12.11
CA ASP A 78 -21.53 0.98 -12.66
C ASP A 78 -22.12 -0.05 -11.66
N ASN A 79 -22.47 0.36 -10.43
CA ASN A 79 -22.96 -0.54 -9.36
C ASN A 79 -22.06 -1.78 -9.11
N THR A 80 -20.79 -1.75 -9.49
CA THR A 80 -19.82 -2.84 -9.29
C THR A 80 -19.66 -3.20 -7.82
N VAL A 81 -19.80 -2.21 -6.94
CA VAL A 81 -19.91 -2.33 -5.50
C VAL A 81 -21.18 -1.60 -5.07
N ASN A 82 -22.06 -2.28 -4.32
CA ASN A 82 -23.26 -1.62 -3.78
C ASN A 82 -22.79 -0.41 -2.94
N LYS A 83 -23.39 0.77 -3.13
CA LYS A 83 -23.10 2.00 -2.38
C LYS A 83 -23.14 1.83 -0.85
N ASP A 84 -23.86 0.82 -0.35
CA ASP A 84 -23.93 0.47 1.07
C ASP A 84 -22.84 -0.54 1.51
N THR A 85 -21.97 -0.95 0.58
CA THR A 85 -20.82 -1.83 0.86
C THR A 85 -19.77 -1.03 1.60
N ILE A 86 -19.81 -1.12 2.92
CA ILE A 86 -18.76 -0.60 3.77
C ILE A 86 -17.65 -1.65 3.84
N CYS A 87 -16.43 -1.25 3.47
CA CYS A 87 -15.20 -1.91 3.85
C CYS A 87 -14.98 -1.76 5.36
N ASN A 88 -15.72 -2.57 6.13
CA ASN A 88 -15.48 -2.72 7.55
C ASN A 88 -15.03 -4.16 7.75
N ALA A 89 -13.72 -4.37 7.56
CA ALA A 89 -13.10 -5.68 7.73
C ALA A 89 -13.44 -6.28 9.10
N ALA A 90 -13.51 -5.45 10.15
CA ALA A 90 -13.83 -5.92 11.51
C ALA A 90 -15.25 -6.46 11.69
N ASN A 91 -16.21 -5.98 10.89
CA ASN A 91 -17.58 -6.52 10.91
C ASN A 91 -17.76 -7.75 10.03
N ARG A 92 -16.84 -7.99 9.08
CA ARG A 92 -16.98 -9.05 8.06
C ARG A 92 -16.05 -10.25 8.31
N PHE A 93 -14.89 -10.00 8.89
CA PHE A 93 -13.82 -10.96 9.09
C PHE A 93 -13.29 -10.87 10.51
N ASP A 94 -12.40 -11.81 10.86
CA ASP A 94 -11.61 -11.70 12.07
C ASP A 94 -10.81 -10.38 12.06
N HIS A 95 -10.54 -9.82 13.23
CA HIS A 95 -9.95 -8.48 13.38
C HIS A 95 -9.06 -8.39 14.63
N ARG A 96 -8.40 -7.24 14.79
CA ARG A 96 -7.34 -7.00 15.78
C ARG A 96 -6.07 -7.81 15.49
N TYR A 97 -5.70 -7.85 14.23
CA TYR A 97 -4.39 -8.30 13.79
C TYR A 97 -3.86 -7.43 12.66
N LEU A 98 -2.58 -7.61 12.37
CA LEU A 98 -1.84 -7.11 11.23
C LEU A 98 -1.41 -8.26 10.34
N PHE A 99 -1.44 -8.06 9.02
CA PHE A 99 -0.66 -8.90 8.12
C PHE A 99 0.72 -8.28 7.94
N VAL A 100 1.75 -9.10 8.07
CA VAL A 100 3.15 -8.70 7.95
C VAL A 100 3.79 -9.56 6.88
N GLY A 101 4.26 -8.91 5.81
CA GLY A 101 5.06 -9.52 4.77
C GLY A 101 6.52 -9.52 5.16
N HIS A 102 7.20 -10.64 4.93
CA HIS A 102 8.63 -10.80 5.15
C HIS A 102 9.22 -11.81 4.15
N GLU A 103 10.52 -12.01 4.19
CA GLU A 103 11.24 -12.86 3.22
C GLU A 103 10.77 -14.33 3.20
N SER A 104 10.30 -14.83 4.35
CA SER A 104 9.80 -16.20 4.47
C SER A 104 8.29 -16.36 4.24
N GLY A 105 7.54 -15.28 4.03
CA GLY A 105 6.11 -15.35 3.74
C GLY A 105 5.28 -14.23 4.36
N ILE A 106 4.02 -14.56 4.68
CA ILE A 106 3.07 -13.64 5.30
C ILE A 106 2.69 -14.21 6.66
N SER A 107 2.81 -13.39 7.69
CA SER A 107 2.36 -13.69 9.05
C SER A 107 1.18 -12.81 9.43
N ARG A 108 0.28 -13.36 10.23
CA ARG A 108 -0.78 -12.63 10.93
C ARG A 108 -0.37 -12.44 12.38
N VAL A 109 -0.31 -11.21 12.84
CA VAL A 109 0.16 -10.82 14.18
C VAL A 109 -0.96 -10.09 14.91
N THR A 110 -1.35 -10.55 16.09
CA THR A 110 -2.35 -9.82 16.89
C THR A 110 -1.87 -8.41 17.23
N MET A 111 -2.77 -7.44 17.37
CA MET A 111 -2.40 -6.03 17.62
C MET A 111 -1.56 -5.82 18.90
N ASN A 112 -1.65 -6.72 19.86
CA ASN A 112 -0.82 -6.71 21.07
C ASN A 112 0.56 -7.36 20.88
N GLY A 113 0.87 -7.85 19.68
CA GLY A 113 2.13 -8.53 19.32
C GLY A 113 2.31 -9.93 19.89
N VAL A 114 1.33 -10.47 20.64
CA VAL A 114 1.52 -11.71 21.41
C VAL A 114 1.39 -12.97 20.56
N GLN A 115 0.43 -13.02 19.64
CA GLN A 115 0.16 -14.19 18.84
C GLN A 115 0.55 -13.93 17.38
N ILE A 116 1.41 -14.81 16.86
CA ILE A 116 1.89 -14.79 15.48
C ILE A 116 1.50 -16.11 14.84
N SER A 117 0.82 -16.07 13.70
CA SER A 117 0.45 -17.25 12.92
C SER A 117 0.84 -17.06 11.46
N THR A 118 1.50 -18.05 10.88
CA THR A 118 1.84 -18.04 9.45
C THR A 118 0.57 -18.17 8.59
N VAL A 119 0.43 -17.32 7.58
CA VAL A 119 -0.64 -17.35 6.57
C VAL A 119 -0.11 -17.98 5.27
N ILE A 120 1.02 -17.49 4.80
CA ILE A 120 1.74 -18.02 3.62
C ILE A 120 3.18 -18.29 4.04
N SER A 121 3.74 -19.42 3.61
CA SER A 121 5.14 -19.79 3.81
C SER A 121 5.90 -19.85 2.48
N ASN A 122 7.22 -19.68 2.53
CA ASN A 122 8.14 -19.83 1.39
C ASN A 122 7.83 -18.87 0.22
N SER A 123 7.49 -17.63 0.54
CA SER A 123 7.28 -16.57 -0.45
C SER A 123 8.03 -15.31 -0.02
N GLY A 124 8.94 -14.81 -0.86
CA GLY A 124 9.65 -13.56 -0.63
C GLY A 124 8.75 -12.36 -0.84
N VAL A 125 8.06 -11.92 0.22
CA VAL A 125 7.06 -10.85 0.13
C VAL A 125 7.74 -9.49 0.08
N ARG A 126 7.47 -8.73 -0.98
CA ARG A 126 8.00 -7.36 -1.13
C ARG A 126 7.00 -6.27 -0.74
N GLY A 127 5.75 -6.42 -1.17
CA GLY A 127 4.63 -5.54 -0.88
C GLY A 127 3.35 -6.35 -0.81
N LEU A 128 2.40 -5.92 0.02
CA LEU A 128 1.11 -6.58 0.18
C LEU A 128 0.03 -5.56 0.48
N ASP A 129 -1.20 -5.89 0.10
CA ASP A 129 -2.40 -5.12 0.46
C ASP A 129 -3.62 -6.04 0.48
N CYS A 130 -4.72 -5.58 1.07
CA CYS A 130 -5.89 -6.39 1.37
C CYS A 130 -7.16 -5.84 0.74
N ASP A 131 -7.92 -6.74 0.12
CA ASP A 131 -9.29 -6.50 -0.27
C ASP A 131 -10.25 -6.93 0.85
N CYS A 132 -10.77 -5.95 1.59
CA CYS A 132 -11.75 -6.15 2.63
C CYS A 132 -13.17 -6.48 2.15
N VAL A 133 -13.47 -6.39 0.85
CA VAL A 133 -14.80 -6.76 0.33
C VAL A 133 -14.89 -8.27 0.18
N GLU A 134 -13.86 -8.90 -0.38
CA GLU A 134 -13.79 -10.35 -0.60
C GLU A 134 -12.96 -11.09 0.45
N GLY A 135 -12.20 -10.38 1.29
CA GLY A 135 -11.35 -10.99 2.33
C GLY A 135 -10.08 -11.60 1.74
N ARG A 136 -9.45 -10.91 0.79
CA ARG A 136 -8.27 -11.41 0.08
C ARG A 136 -7.03 -10.58 0.34
N ILE A 137 -5.89 -11.24 0.49
CA ILE A 137 -4.56 -10.63 0.50
C ILE A 137 -4.00 -10.72 -0.91
N TYR A 138 -3.39 -9.65 -1.38
CA TYR A 138 -2.58 -9.62 -2.59
C TYR A 138 -1.15 -9.29 -2.21
N TRP A 139 -0.17 -9.98 -2.80
CA TRP A 139 1.23 -9.69 -2.51
C TRP A 139 2.13 -9.92 -3.72
N ILE A 140 3.26 -9.23 -3.73
CA ILE A 140 4.35 -9.46 -4.67
C ILE A 140 5.27 -10.54 -4.11
N ASN A 141 5.46 -11.60 -4.89
CA ASN A 141 6.58 -12.52 -4.72
C ASN A 141 7.74 -12.02 -5.60
N LEU A 142 8.80 -11.55 -4.96
CA LEU A 142 9.94 -10.92 -5.65
C LEU A 142 10.79 -11.93 -6.43
N ALA A 143 10.91 -13.17 -5.92
CA ALA A 143 11.73 -14.21 -6.54
C ALA A 143 11.17 -14.59 -7.93
N ASP A 144 9.86 -14.78 -7.99
CA ASP A 144 9.17 -15.20 -9.22
C ASP A 144 8.63 -14.02 -10.04
N LYS A 145 8.69 -12.80 -9.48
CA LYS A 145 8.15 -11.57 -10.08
C LYS A 145 6.67 -11.70 -10.42
N GLN A 146 5.91 -12.19 -9.44
CA GLN A 146 4.48 -12.45 -9.57
C GLN A 146 3.69 -11.64 -8.56
N ILE A 147 2.43 -11.36 -8.89
CA ILE A 147 1.44 -10.90 -7.92
C ILE A 147 0.50 -12.06 -7.64
N LEU A 148 0.48 -12.50 -6.39
CA LEU A 148 -0.30 -13.63 -5.91
C LEU A 148 -1.47 -13.13 -5.07
N SER A 149 -2.48 -13.98 -4.88
CA SER A 149 -3.61 -13.68 -3.99
C SER A 149 -4.06 -14.90 -3.18
N THR A 150 -4.65 -14.67 -2.02
CA THR A 150 -5.16 -15.71 -1.11
C THR A 150 -6.25 -15.13 -0.22
N ASN A 151 -7.08 -15.95 0.40
CA ASN A 151 -7.98 -15.51 1.48
C ASN A 151 -7.17 -15.14 2.73
N TYR A 152 -7.77 -14.38 3.66
CA TYR A 152 -7.13 -13.97 4.92
C TYR A 152 -6.59 -15.12 5.80
N ASP A 153 -7.07 -16.35 5.61
CA ASP A 153 -6.61 -17.56 6.29
C ASP A 153 -5.55 -18.35 5.51
N GLY A 154 -5.12 -17.86 4.35
CA GLY A 154 -4.15 -18.53 3.48
C GLY A 154 -4.75 -19.54 2.50
N SER A 155 -6.07 -19.74 2.52
CA SER A 155 -6.75 -20.62 1.57
C SER A 155 -6.93 -19.98 0.18
N ASP A 156 -7.28 -20.79 -0.82
CA ASP A 156 -7.58 -20.32 -2.18
C ASP A 156 -6.48 -19.44 -2.80
N GLN A 157 -5.23 -19.89 -2.65
CA GLN A 157 -4.07 -19.23 -3.24
C GLN A 157 -4.14 -19.32 -4.77
N SER A 158 -3.96 -18.19 -5.46
CA SER A 158 -3.98 -18.11 -6.92
C SER A 158 -3.00 -17.08 -7.48
N HIS A 159 -2.60 -17.25 -8.73
CA HIS A 159 -1.79 -16.28 -9.46
C HIS A 159 -2.68 -15.16 -10.00
N PHE A 160 -2.53 -13.95 -9.44
CA PHE A 160 -3.26 -12.79 -9.94
C PHE A 160 -2.58 -12.21 -11.18
N ILE A 161 -1.29 -11.86 -11.09
CA ILE A 161 -0.42 -11.54 -12.24
C ILE A 161 0.68 -12.60 -12.34
N ALA A 162 0.71 -13.32 -13.46
CA ALA A 162 1.64 -14.44 -13.67
C ALA A 162 3.08 -14.01 -13.97
N SER A 163 3.29 -12.78 -14.47
CA SER A 163 4.62 -12.21 -14.70
C SER A 163 4.55 -10.69 -14.76
N ALA A 164 5.30 -10.03 -13.88
CA ALA A 164 5.66 -8.62 -13.94
C ALA A 164 7.19 -8.50 -14.14
N ASN A 165 7.72 -7.33 -14.50
CA ASN A 165 9.14 -7.20 -14.84
C ASN A 165 10.00 -6.95 -13.59
N LEU A 166 9.62 -5.95 -12.79
CA LEU A 166 10.21 -5.64 -11.49
C LEU A 166 9.19 -4.90 -10.60
N PRO A 167 8.16 -5.60 -10.09
CA PRO A 167 7.16 -5.00 -9.24
C PRO A 167 7.77 -4.64 -7.88
N ALA A 168 7.60 -3.39 -7.44
CA ALA A 168 8.17 -2.90 -6.19
C ALA A 168 7.15 -2.76 -5.06
N ASP A 169 5.92 -2.39 -5.38
CA ASP A 169 4.82 -2.27 -4.41
C ASP A 169 3.47 -2.40 -5.12
N LEU A 170 2.41 -2.64 -4.35
CA LEU A 170 1.04 -2.77 -4.85
C LEU A 170 0.02 -2.13 -3.90
N THR A 171 -1.13 -1.75 -4.43
CA THR A 171 -2.28 -1.34 -3.62
C THR A 171 -3.61 -1.76 -4.24
N VAL A 172 -4.59 -2.03 -3.39
CA VAL A 172 -5.95 -2.43 -3.71
C VAL A 172 -6.89 -1.25 -3.51
N ASP A 173 -7.51 -0.81 -4.61
CA ASP A 173 -8.71 0.02 -4.54
C ASP A 173 -9.93 -0.91 -4.51
N TRP A 174 -10.40 -1.19 -3.29
CA TRP A 174 -11.55 -2.05 -3.04
C TRP A 174 -12.88 -1.43 -3.51
N ILE A 175 -12.93 -0.11 -3.74
CA ILE A 175 -14.11 0.60 -4.25
C ILE A 175 -14.19 0.43 -5.77
N SER A 176 -13.12 0.79 -6.50
CA SER A 176 -13.08 0.63 -7.96
C SER A 176 -12.80 -0.80 -8.41
N ARG A 177 -12.59 -1.73 -7.46
CA ARG A 177 -12.30 -3.15 -7.69
C ARG A 177 -11.08 -3.33 -8.58
N ARG A 178 -9.98 -2.70 -8.18
CA ARG A 178 -8.76 -2.65 -8.98
C ARG A 178 -7.52 -2.80 -8.11
N LEU A 179 -6.56 -3.54 -8.62
CA LEU A 179 -5.21 -3.62 -8.04
C LEU A 179 -4.27 -2.77 -8.90
N PHE A 180 -3.49 -1.92 -8.26
CA PHE A 180 -2.42 -1.12 -8.85
C PHE A 180 -1.08 -1.67 -8.40
N TRP A 181 -0.08 -1.63 -9.27
CA TRP A 181 1.30 -1.94 -8.89
C TRP A 181 2.29 -1.04 -9.61
N VAL A 182 3.43 -0.83 -8.97
CA VAL A 182 4.54 -0.08 -9.55
C VAL A 182 5.54 -1.08 -10.13
N ASP A 183 5.83 -0.96 -11.42
CA ASP A 183 6.94 -1.68 -12.05
C ASP A 183 8.11 -0.71 -12.27
N VAL A 184 9.19 -0.93 -11.53
CA VAL A 184 10.34 -0.02 -11.50
C VAL A 184 11.16 -0.11 -12.79
N LYS A 185 11.19 -1.28 -13.42
CA LYS A 185 11.95 -1.47 -14.65
C LYS A 185 11.22 -0.85 -15.84
N GLU A 186 9.90 -1.01 -15.88
CA GLU A 186 9.03 -0.40 -16.87
C GLU A 186 8.76 1.09 -16.61
N LYS A 187 9.07 1.58 -15.41
CA LYS A 187 8.80 2.95 -14.94
C LYS A 187 7.33 3.32 -15.09
N THR A 188 6.44 2.41 -14.70
CA THR A 188 5.01 2.62 -14.83
C THR A 188 4.24 2.21 -13.59
N VAL A 189 3.06 2.83 -13.45
CA VAL A 189 2.00 2.31 -12.59
C VAL A 189 1.06 1.54 -13.49
N GLU A 190 0.98 0.24 -13.26
CA GLU A 190 0.05 -0.63 -13.96
C GLU A 190 -1.15 -0.91 -13.05
N ASN A 191 -2.27 -1.28 -13.67
CA ASN A 191 -3.44 -1.65 -12.91
C ASN A 191 -4.26 -2.72 -13.61
N ARG A 192 -4.98 -3.51 -12.82
CA ARG A 192 -5.86 -4.57 -13.32
C ARG A 192 -7.13 -4.60 -12.49
N MET A 193 -8.26 -4.61 -13.19
CA MET A 193 -9.56 -4.81 -12.54
C MET A 193 -9.68 -6.24 -12.02
N PHE A 194 -10.26 -6.40 -10.83
CA PHE A 194 -10.74 -7.69 -10.36
C PHE A 194 -11.82 -8.21 -11.30
N GLN A 195 -11.90 -9.53 -11.47
CA GLN A 195 -13.01 -10.10 -12.23
C GLN A 195 -14.31 -9.73 -11.51
N SER A 196 -15.08 -8.82 -12.10
CA SER A 196 -16.42 -8.53 -11.58
C SER A 196 -17.24 -9.83 -11.64
N ARG A 197 -18.11 -10.07 -10.65
CA ARG A 197 -19.18 -11.08 -10.76
C ARG A 197 -20.13 -10.84 -11.94
N TRP A 198 -19.92 -9.80 -12.74
CA TRP A 198 -20.82 -9.27 -13.76
C TRP A 198 -20.22 -9.25 -15.19
N ASN A 199 -19.46 -10.27 -15.57
CA ASN A 199 -19.07 -10.54 -16.97
C ASN A 199 -18.25 -9.44 -17.69
N ARG A 200 -17.51 -8.58 -16.98
CA ARG A 200 -16.43 -7.80 -17.61
C ARG A 200 -15.15 -8.61 -17.73
N SER A 201 -14.58 -8.66 -18.93
CA SER A 201 -13.22 -9.20 -19.12
C SER A 201 -12.22 -8.38 -18.31
N PRO A 202 -11.35 -9.02 -17.52
CA PRO A 202 -10.30 -8.29 -16.81
C PRO A 202 -9.36 -7.65 -17.84
N ASN A 203 -9.25 -6.33 -17.79
CA ASN A 203 -8.31 -5.56 -18.62
C ASN A 203 -7.21 -4.99 -17.72
N THR A 204 -6.02 -4.85 -18.31
CA THR A 204 -4.85 -4.23 -17.70
C THR A 204 -4.58 -2.91 -18.40
N ASP A 205 -4.53 -1.82 -17.64
CA ASP A 205 -4.21 -0.48 -18.13
C ASP A 205 -2.87 -0.01 -17.56
N ARG A 206 -2.15 0.86 -18.28
CA ARG A 206 -0.80 1.35 -17.93
C ARG A 206 -0.77 2.88 -17.88
N LEU A 207 -0.17 3.43 -16.83
CA LEU A 207 0.12 4.85 -16.67
C LEU A 207 1.64 5.04 -16.62
N GLU A 208 2.17 5.91 -17.48
CA GLU A 208 3.60 6.25 -17.47
C GLU A 208 3.94 7.13 -16.26
N LEU A 209 5.01 6.77 -15.54
CA LEU A 209 5.53 7.62 -14.47
C LEU A 209 6.40 8.72 -15.08
N GLU A 210 5.85 9.91 -15.26
CA GLU A 210 6.66 11.11 -15.45
C GLU A 210 7.18 11.60 -14.09
N ILE A 211 8.32 11.05 -13.67
CA ILE A 211 9.02 11.54 -12.48
C ILE A 211 9.64 12.90 -12.80
N HIS A 212 8.90 13.98 -12.57
CA HIS A 212 9.44 15.33 -12.54
C HIS A 212 10.30 15.48 -11.28
N THR A 213 11.58 15.10 -11.38
CA THR A 213 12.57 15.45 -10.36
C THR A 213 12.82 16.96 -10.44
N THR A 214 12.07 17.77 -9.70
CA THR A 214 12.51 19.14 -9.39
C THR A 214 13.64 19.06 -8.38
N ASN A 215 14.83 18.79 -8.89
CA ASN A 215 16.06 18.68 -8.14
C ASN A 215 16.59 20.09 -7.86
N ARG A 216 16.37 20.60 -6.64
CA ARG A 216 17.39 21.48 -6.02
C ARG A 216 17.95 20.71 -4.84
N LEU A 217 19.17 20.19 -5.06
CA LEU A 217 20.11 19.57 -4.11
C LEU A 217 20.07 18.02 -4.05
N THR A 218 20.70 17.42 -5.07
CA THR A 218 21.66 16.28 -5.03
C THR A 218 21.39 15.03 -4.15
N GLN A 219 20.95 13.95 -4.84
CA GLN A 219 21.07 12.46 -4.69
C GLN A 219 22.02 11.83 -3.63
N PRO A 220 21.98 10.48 -3.35
CA PRO A 220 20.99 9.41 -3.66
C PRO A 220 20.62 8.49 -2.45
N LEU A 221 19.53 7.71 -2.53
CA LEU A 221 19.48 6.25 -2.27
C LEU A 221 18.03 5.70 -2.16
N GLU A 222 17.91 4.47 -2.65
CA GLU A 222 16.70 3.67 -2.78
C GLU A 222 16.18 3.12 -1.43
N SER A 223 14.86 3.09 -1.25
CA SER A 223 14.07 1.93 -0.77
C SER A 223 12.67 2.40 -0.34
N SER A 224 11.64 1.88 -0.99
CA SER A 224 10.24 2.03 -0.56
C SER A 224 9.72 0.71 0.01
N ALA A 225 9.07 0.80 1.16
CA ALA A 225 8.20 -0.20 1.76
C ALA A 225 7.01 0.57 2.36
N THR A 226 5.79 0.20 1.99
CA THR A 226 4.52 0.79 2.45
C THR A 226 3.71 -0.27 3.20
N SER A 227 3.00 0.14 4.26
CA SER A 227 1.93 -0.63 4.91
C SER A 227 0.62 0.16 4.92
N MET A 228 -0.50 -0.50 4.62
CA MET A 228 -1.86 0.04 4.72
C MET A 228 -2.56 -0.42 6.01
N TRP A 229 -3.33 0.49 6.59
CA TRP A 229 -4.31 0.28 7.67
C TRP A 229 -5.72 0.57 7.17
#